data_AF-K1TU80-F1
#
_entry.id   AF-K1TU80-F1
#
_cell.length_a   1.000
_cell.length_b   1.000
_cell.length_c   1.000
_cell.angle_alpha   90.00
_cell.angle_beta   90.00
_cell.angle_gamma   90.00
#
_symmetry.space_group_name_H-M   'P 1'
#
loop_
_entity.id
_entity.type
_entity.pdbx_description
1 polymer ?
#
loop_
_entity_poly.entity_id
_entity_poly.type
_entity_poly.pdbx_seq_one_letter_code
_entity_poly.pdbx_strand_id
1 'polypeptide(L)' 'MSTMIIQHLRLDAINGSLVELDGVKDASFDEIVNFKLDDGTQRTGRIVKIDGEHITVQVFEGTRGI' A
#
# COMPACT_ATOMS: atom_id res chain seq x y z
N MET A 1 20.42 15.53 11.34
CA MET A 1 19.63 15.00 10.22
C MET A 1 19.86 13.51 10.21
N SER A 2 18.92 12.73 10.72
CA SER A 2 19.08 11.28 10.86
C SER A 2 18.41 10.60 9.67
N THR A 3 19.21 9.94 8.85
CA THR A 3 18.74 9.08 7.74
C THR A 3 18.08 7.84 8.32
N MET A 4 16.81 7.60 7.96
CA MET A 4 16.12 6.34 8.20
C MET A 4 16.10 5.55 6.89
N ILE A 5 16.67 4.35 6.89
CA ILE A 5 16.52 3.34 5.84
C ILE A 5 15.55 2.31 6.39
N ILE A 6 14.33 2.25 5.82
CA ILE A 6 13.39 1.19 6.15
C ILE A 6 13.81 -0.05 5.37
N GLN A 7 14.33 -1.05 6.08
CA GLN A 7 14.63 -2.37 5.56
C GLN A 7 13.73 -3.36 6.29
N HIS A 8 13.10 -4.26 5.52
CA HIS A 8 12.16 -5.33 5.91
C HIS A 8 10.65 -5.01 5.77
N LEU A 9 10.19 -4.73 4.55
CA LEU A 9 8.81 -5.11 4.15
C LEU A 9 8.82 -6.62 3.90
N ARG A 10 8.39 -7.42 4.88
CA ARG A 10 8.13 -8.86 4.69
C ARG A 10 6.71 -9.01 4.16
N LEU A 11 6.62 -9.41 2.89
CA LEU A 11 5.37 -9.69 2.20
C LEU A 11 4.81 -11.05 2.67
N ASP A 12 4.17 -11.10 3.84
CA ASP A 12 3.50 -12.33 4.32
C ASP A 12 2.04 -12.34 3.82
N ALA A 13 1.78 -13.21 2.84
CA ALA A 13 0.47 -13.61 2.26
C ALA A 13 -0.16 -12.70 1.17
N ILE A 14 0.01 -13.11 -0.10
CA ILE A 14 -0.79 -12.61 -1.24
C ILE A 14 -2.19 -13.23 -1.17
N ASN A 15 -3.15 -12.51 -0.61
CA ASN A 15 -4.58 -12.74 -0.91
C ASN A 15 -4.99 -11.81 -2.07
N GLY A 16 -4.57 -12.19 -3.28
CA GLY A 16 -5.07 -11.72 -4.59
C GLY A 16 -4.82 -10.25 -4.98
N SER A 17 -5.25 -9.31 -4.14
CA SER A 17 -5.43 -7.92 -4.52
C SER A 17 -5.32 -6.90 -3.36
N LEU A 18 -4.91 -7.32 -2.16
CA LEU A 18 -4.68 -6.44 -1.01
C LEU A 18 -3.20 -6.03 -0.89
N VAL A 19 -2.96 -4.79 -0.46
CA VAL A 19 -1.64 -4.22 -0.14
C VAL A 19 -1.70 -3.57 1.24
N GLU A 20 -0.69 -3.82 2.08
CA GLU A 20 -0.55 -3.16 3.38
C GLU A 20 0.53 -2.07 3.31
N LEU A 21 0.27 -0.92 3.92
CA LEU A 21 1.18 0.23 3.96
C LEU A 21 1.32 0.74 5.40
N ASP A 22 2.55 1.02 5.82
CA ASP A 22 2.88 1.58 7.12
C ASP A 22 3.28 3.06 7.04
N GLY A 23 3.02 3.81 8.11
CA GLY A 23 3.43 5.21 8.25
C GLY A 23 2.57 6.20 7.46
N VAL A 24 1.36 5.80 7.05
CA VAL A 24 0.42 6.66 6.35
C VAL A 24 -0.36 7.48 7.36
N LYS A 25 -0.07 8.78 7.41
CA LYS A 25 -0.76 9.74 8.27
C LYS A 25 -2.02 10.26 7.61
N ASP A 26 -3.02 10.57 8.43
CA ASP A 26 -4.28 11.18 8.00
C ASP A 26 -5.05 10.38 6.93
N ALA A 27 -4.82 9.07 6.87
CA ALA A 27 -5.52 8.18 5.95
C ALA A 27 -7.03 8.17 6.21
N SER A 28 -7.83 8.15 5.14
CA SER A 28 -9.28 8.06 5.24
C SER A 28 -9.81 6.74 4.67
N PHE A 29 -10.80 6.14 5.36
CA PHE A 29 -11.48 4.98 4.83
C PHE A 29 -12.16 5.33 3.50
N ASP A 30 -12.17 4.40 2.54
CA ASP A 30 -12.64 4.58 1.16
C ASP A 30 -11.85 5.60 0.30
N GLU A 31 -10.73 6.13 0.79
CA GLU A 31 -9.84 6.97 0.00
C GLU A 31 -9.20 6.19 -1.16
N ILE A 32 -9.07 6.85 -2.32
CA ILE A 32 -8.44 6.29 -3.51
C ILE A 32 -6.92 6.49 -3.45
N VAL A 33 -6.19 5.39 -3.62
CA VAL A 33 -4.73 5.35 -3.62
C VAL A 33 -4.23 5.05 -5.03
N ASN A 34 -3.26 5.83 -5.51
CA ASN A 34 -2.58 5.59 -6.78
C ASN A 34 -1.16 5.06 -6.51
N PHE A 35 -0.85 3.88 -7.02
CA PHE A 35 0.47 3.28 -6.98
C PHE A 35 1.19 3.56 -8.30
N LYS A 36 2.44 4.00 -8.22
CA LYS A 36 3.34 4.08 -9.37
C LYS A 36 4.41 3.01 -9.21
N LEU A 37 4.50 2.11 -10.18
CA LEU A 37 5.45 1.00 -10.17
C LEU A 37 6.74 1.39 -10.91
N ASP A 38 7.81 0.62 -10.67
CA ASP A 38 9.13 0.86 -11.25
C ASP A 38 9.13 0.69 -12.78
N ASP A 39 8.24 -0.14 -13.32
CA ASP A 39 8.03 -0.31 -14.76
C ASP A 39 7.28 0.87 -15.40
N GLY A 40 6.91 1.88 -14.61
CA GLY A 40 6.20 3.07 -15.03
C GLY A 40 4.67 2.89 -15.10
N THR A 41 4.16 1.69 -14.88
CA THR A 41 2.71 1.45 -14.86
C THR A 41 2.09 1.98 -13.57
N GLN A 42 0.78 2.24 -13.61
CA GLN A 42 0.00 2.70 -12.47
C GLN A 42 -1.03 1.67 -12.05
N ARG A 43 -1.35 1.65 -10.76
CA ARG A 43 -2.45 0.87 -10.20
C ARG A 43 -3.28 1.74 -9.30
N THR A 44 -4.55 1.42 -9.18
CA THR A 44 -5.48 2.14 -8.32
C THR A 44 -6.00 1.20 -7.26
N GLY A 45 -6.17 1.71 -6.06
CA GLY A 45 -6.83 0.97 -5.00
C GLY A 45 -7.64 1.86 -4.09
N ARG A 46 -8.27 1.24 -3.10
CA ARG A 46 -9.07 1.91 -2.09
C ARG A 46 -8.70 1.45 -0.69
N ILE A 47 -8.60 2.38 0.25
CA ILE A 47 -8.36 2.04 1.66
C ILE A 47 -9.59 1.31 2.21
N VAL A 48 -9.39 0.07 2.66
CA VAL A 48 -10.43 -0.82 3.20
C VAL A 48 -10.23 -1.16 4.68
N LYS A 49 -9.10 -0.77 5.27
CA LYS A 49 -8.83 -0.90 6.71
C LYS A 49 -7.81 0.15 7.13
N ILE A 50 -7.97 0.69 8.34
CA ILE A 50 -7.03 1.59 9.00
C ILE A 50 -6.81 1.08 10.42
N ASP A 51 -5.55 0.96 10.82
CA ASP A 51 -5.08 0.60 12.15
C ASP A 51 -3.93 1.55 12.54
N GLY A 52 -4.28 2.70 13.12
CA GLY A 52 -3.31 3.78 13.34
C GLY A 52 -2.74 4.31 12.02
N GLU A 53 -1.42 4.29 11.87
CA GLU A 53 -0.72 4.67 10.63
C GLU A 53 -0.49 3.48 9.68
N HIS A 54 -1.03 2.30 10.02
CA HIS A 54 -1.03 1.12 9.16
C HIS A 54 -2.36 1.00 8.41
N ILE A 55 -2.33 0.86 7.09
CA ILE A 55 -3.53 0.78 6.25
C ILE A 55 -3.51 -0.45 5.36
N THR A 56 -4.69 -0.96 5.03
CA THR A 56 -4.88 -1.98 4.00
C THR A 56 -5.62 -1.37 2.82
N VAL A 57 -5.06 -1.55 1.62
CA VAL A 57 -5.58 -1.05 0.35
C VAL A 57 -6.00 -2.21 -0.53
N GLN A 58 -7.23 -2.18 -1.03
CA GLN A 58 -7.71 -3.08 -2.07
C GLN A 58 -7.35 -2.52 -3.45
N VAL A 59 -6.42 -3.17 -4.15
CA VAL A 59 -5.98 -2.82 -5.51
C VAL A 59 -6.96 -3.40 -6.52
N PHE A 60 -7.44 -2.59 -7.47
CA PHE A 60 -8.48 -2.99 -8.42
C PHE A 60 -7.93 -3.86 -9.56
N GLU A 61 -6.75 -3.54 -10.08
CA GLU A 61 -6.12 -4.29 -11.16
C GLU A 61 -5.29 -5.49 -10.65
N GLY A 62 -5.37 -5.77 -9.34
CA GLY A 62 -4.58 -6.78 -8.64
C GLY A 62 -3.14 -6.35 -8.35
N THR A 63 -2.42 -7.18 -7.61
CA THR A 63 -1.08 -6.85 -7.09
C THR A 63 0.08 -7.41 -7.92
N ARG A 64 -0.18 -7.89 -9.15
CA ARG A 64 0.88 -8.47 -9.98
C ARG A 64 1.88 -7.38 -10.39
N GLY A 65 3.15 -7.56 -9.98
CA GLY A 65 4.25 -6.65 -10.31
C GLY A 65 4.41 -5.47 -9.35
N ILE A 66 3.60 -5.41 -8.28
CA ILE A 66 3.91 -4.66 -7.06
C ILE A 66 4.90 -5.49 -6.25
#